data_AF-A0A7W1FP42-F1
#
_entry.id   AF-A0A7W1FP42-F1
#
_cell.length_a   1.000
_cell.length_b   1.000
_cell.length_c   1.000
_cell.angle_alpha   90.00
_cell.angle_beta   90.00
_cell.angle_gamma   90.00
#
_symmetry.space_group_name_H-M   'P 1'
#
loop_
_entity.id
_entity.type
_entity.pdbx_description
1 polymer ?
#
loop_
_entity_poly.entity_id
_entity_poly.type
_entity_poly.pdbx_seq_one_letter_code
_entity_poly.pdbx_strand_id
1 'polypeptide(L)' 'MQTSTSTAKDPICGMAVDTATAIHLEREGKTFYFCGDACRTKFNAAPSGKPPECTSTGCCE' A
#
# COMPACT_ATOMS: atom_id res chain seq x y z
N MET A 1 9.89 11.53 -26.37
CA MET A 1 8.96 10.39 -26.22
C MET A 1 8.64 10.24 -24.74
N GLN A 2 7.55 10.87 -24.29
CA GLN A 2 7.07 10.75 -22.90
C GLN A 2 6.10 9.58 -22.90
N THR A 3 6.62 8.38 -22.63
CA THR A 3 5.83 7.16 -22.45
C THR A 3 5.00 7.34 -21.20
N SER A 4 3.69 7.45 -21.39
CA SER A 4 2.68 7.57 -20.35
C SER A 4 2.56 6.25 -19.58
N THR A 5 3.53 5.95 -18.71
CA THR A 5 3.46 4.84 -17.78
C THR A 5 2.43 5.20 -16.71
N SER A 6 1.32 4.46 -16.65
CA SER A 6 0.22 4.72 -15.70
C SER A 6 0.68 4.36 -14.29
N THR A 7 1.25 5.35 -13.61
CA THR A 7 1.77 5.20 -12.25
C THR A 7 0.77 5.81 -11.27
N ALA A 8 0.24 5.01 -10.34
CA ALA A 8 -0.62 5.48 -9.27
C ALA A 8 0.21 5.90 -8.06
N LYS A 9 -0.33 6.80 -7.22
CA LYS A 9 0.26 7.12 -5.93
C LYS A 9 -0.37 6.26 -4.85
N ASP A 10 0.48 5.58 -4.10
CA ASP A 10 0.08 4.81 -2.93
C ASP A 10 -0.37 5.79 -1.80
N PRO A 11 -1.58 5.66 -1.26
CA PRO A 11 -2.10 6.58 -0.24
C PRO A 11 -1.53 6.32 1.17
N ILE A 12 -0.79 5.22 1.38
CA ILE A 12 -0.17 4.84 2.66
C ILE A 12 1.25 5.42 2.76
N CYS A 13 2.07 5.24 1.73
CA CYS A 13 3.47 5.66 1.72
C CYS A 13 3.75 6.88 0.83
N GLY A 14 2.84 7.26 -0.07
CA GLY A 14 3.02 8.38 -0.99
C GLY A 14 3.96 8.09 -2.17
N MET A 15 4.42 6.85 -2.32
CA MET A 15 5.32 6.44 -3.40
C MET A 15 4.55 6.22 -4.70
N ALA A 16 5.21 6.51 -5.83
CA ALA A 16 4.67 6.24 -7.16
C ALA A 16 4.87 4.75 -7.51
N VAL A 17 3.78 4.07 -7.85
CA VAL A 17 3.72 2.63 -8.13
C VAL A 17 3.09 2.37 -9.48
N ASP A 18 3.63 1.41 -10.21
CA ASP A 18 3.13 1.09 -11.54
C ASP A 18 1.80 0.33 -11.45
N THR A 19 0.72 0.86 -12.02
CA THR A 19 -0.62 0.24 -11.90
C THR A 19 -0.74 -1.13 -12.57
N ALA A 20 0.18 -1.49 -13.48
CA ALA A 20 0.14 -2.79 -14.14
C ALA A 20 0.74 -3.92 -13.27
N THR A 21 1.61 -3.58 -12.32
CA THR A 21 2.25 -4.54 -11.40
C THR A 21 1.90 -4.31 -9.93
N ALA A 22 1.32 -3.15 -9.59
CA ALA A 22 0.90 -2.81 -8.25
C ALA A 22 -0.31 -3.61 -7.79
N ILE A 23 -0.41 -3.80 -6.47
CA ILE A 23 -1.54 -4.48 -5.86
C ILE A 23 -2.69 -3.48 -5.74
N HIS A 24 -3.89 -3.88 -6.12
CA HIS A 24 -5.07 -3.06 -5.95
C HIS A 24 -6.08 -3.69 -4.98
N LEU A 25 -6.88 -2.86 -4.33
CA LEU A 25 -7.98 -3.29 -3.46
C LEU A 25 -9.18 -2.38 -3.69
N GLU A 26 -10.35 -2.99 -3.76
CA GLU A 26 -11.63 -2.30 -3.76
C GLU A 26 -12.11 -2.07 -2.33
N ARG A 27 -12.36 -0.80 -1.96
CA ARG A 27 -12.97 -0.43 -0.68
C ARG A 27 -14.02 0.65 -0.91
N GLU A 28 -15.22 0.48 -0.36
CA GLU A 28 -16.36 1.41 -0.59
C GLU A 28 -16.64 1.67 -2.07
N GLY A 29 -16.46 0.66 -2.94
CA GLY A 29 -16.65 0.81 -4.39
C GLY A 29 -15.58 1.66 -5.09
N LYS A 30 -14.44 1.93 -4.43
CA LYS A 30 -13.27 2.58 -5.03
C LYS A 30 -12.09 1.64 -5.07
N THR A 31 -11.43 1.57 -6.23
CA THR A 31 -10.17 0.82 -6.42
C THR A 31 -8.98 1.69 -6.05
N PHE A 32 -8.17 1.23 -5.09
CA PHE A 32 -6.92 1.87 -4.67
C PHE A 32 -5.73 1.00 -5.03
N TYR A 33 -4.60 1.63 -5.39
CA TYR A 33 -3.36 0.94 -5.78
C TYR A 33 -2.28 1.11 -4.71
N PHE A 34 -1.52 0.04 -4.48
CA PHE A 34 -0.54 -0.07 -3.41
C PHE A 34 0.80 -0.62 -3.91
N CYS A 35 1.89 -0.16 -3.30
CA CYS A 35 3.23 -0.62 -3.66
C CYS A 35 3.50 -2.08 -3.28
N GLY A 36 2.69 -2.65 -2.38
CA GLY A 36 2.85 -4.03 -1.91
C GLY A 36 1.80 -4.43 -0.89
N ASP A 37 1.86 -5.71 -0.48
CA ASP A 37 0.84 -6.31 0.38
C ASP A 37 0.79 -5.65 1.77
N ALA A 38 1.94 -5.22 2.28
CA ALA A 38 2.04 -4.46 3.52
C ALA A 38 1.23 -3.14 3.48
N CYS A 39 1.26 -2.39 2.36
CA CYS A 39 0.49 -1.17 2.20
C CYS A 39 -1.01 -1.47 2.05
N ARG A 40 -1.39 -2.48 1.24
CA ARG A 40 -2.79 -2.92 1.14
C ARG A 40 -3.35 -3.35 2.49
N THR A 41 -2.60 -4.16 3.24
CA THR A 41 -3.01 -4.68 4.54
C THR A 41 -3.10 -3.56 5.57
N LYS A 42 -2.17 -2.59 5.59
CA LYS A 42 -2.29 -1.39 6.42
C LYS A 42 -3.49 -0.53 6.06
N PHE A 43 -3.76 -0.36 4.77
CA PHE A 43 -4.95 0.33 4.30
C PHE A 43 -6.18 -0.41 4.82
N ASN A 44 -6.33 -1.71 4.53
CA ASN A 44 -7.46 -2.51 4.96
C ASN A 44 -7.65 -2.53 6.49
N ALA A 45 -6.57 -2.67 7.26
CA ALA A 45 -6.59 -2.82 8.71
C ALA A 45 -6.72 -1.50 9.50
N ALA A 46 -6.28 -0.37 8.94
CA ALA A 46 -6.29 0.92 9.66
C ALA A 46 -6.88 2.05 8.81
N PRO A 47 -7.96 2.73 9.26
CA PRO A 47 -8.44 3.96 8.64
C PRO A 47 -7.56 5.19 8.96
N SER A 48 -6.57 5.07 9.84
CA SER A 48 -5.72 6.22 10.22
C SER A 48 -4.31 5.79 10.62
N GLY A 49 -3.36 6.12 9.76
CA GLY A 49 -2.05 6.66 10.15
C GLY A 49 -1.14 5.80 10.99
N LYS A 50 -0.15 5.21 10.30
CA LYS A 50 1.14 4.66 10.76
C LYS A 50 1.15 3.18 11.12
N PRO A 51 2.19 2.43 10.68
CA PRO A 51 2.45 1.12 11.26
C PRO A 51 2.57 1.22 12.78
N PRO A 52 2.04 0.26 13.55
CA PRO A 52 2.84 -0.23 14.66
C PRO A 52 4.10 -0.83 14.03
N GLU A 53 5.21 -0.12 14.24
CA GLU A 53 6.56 -0.66 14.22
C GLU A 53 6.51 -2.08 14.83
N CYS A 54 7.11 -3.07 14.16
CA CYS A 54 7.41 -4.36 14.82
C CYS A 54 8.45 -4.07 15.89
N THR A 55 7.99 -3.51 17.01
CA THR A 55 8.75 -3.25 18.20
C THR A 55 8.11 -4.06 19.30
N SER A 56 8.87 -5.07 19.71
CA SER A 56 8.76 -5.73 21.00
C SER A 56 7.60 -6.70 21.18
N THR A 57 7.85 -7.99 20.91
CA THR A 57 8.41 -8.84 21.97
C THR A 57 9.00 -10.10 21.35
N GLY A 58 10.16 -10.52 21.84
CA GLY A 58 10.84 -11.72 21.37
C GLY A 58 9.90 -12.94 21.33
N CYS A 59 10.04 -13.74 20.29
CA CYS A 59 9.45 -15.07 20.21
C CYS A 59 10.50 -16.04 19.66
N CYS A 60 11.24 -16.62 20.60
CA CYS A 60 11.81 -17.97 20.65
C CYS A 60 12.78 -18.45 19.55
N GLU A 61 14.07 -18.63 19.91
CA GLU A 61 14.73 -19.93 20.17
C GLU A 61 16.11 -19.74 20.83
#